data_AF-A0A178MXS8-F1
#
_entry.id   AF-A0A178MXS8-F1
#
_cell.length_a   1.000
_cell.length_b   1.000
_cell.length_c   1.000
_cell.angle_alpha   90.00
_cell.angle_beta   90.00
_cell.angle_gamma   90.00
#
_symmetry.space_group_name_H-M   'P 1'
#
loop_
_entity.id
_entity.type
_entity.pdbx_description
1 polymer ?
#
loop_
_entity_poly.entity_id
_entity_poly.type
_entity_poly.pdbx_seq_one_letter_code
_entity_poly.pdbx_strand_id
1 'polypeptide(L)'
;MGLAQDIEDIRAGIKSGRFANEASVSQGIILRILNALSWPTYDTRVVCPEYSLSGRRVDYALCHPANKPIAFVEVKQIGQSDGAERQLFEYAFHAGVPMAILTDGQEWNFFLPAEQGDYGERRVYKLDIVERDVDECVSRLERYLRHDAIASGAAIDAARQDYRNVARERQIVSTLPSAWDRLVEDEDEMLLEIVADKVENLCGFKPDPDAVARFLKSRTKSGPAIDTSRPQAPHPKCSLPAVQFSVASAQAPASRPDPASAPQGASFPLSIGFVLDGTHHTGRNACDVMIKAFEALAARDTSFPERFAALPKHGRTRRYMSKTPDELYPGRPDLCREHSTKLKSGWWISTNHSRATIGRIIEMACNVVGLRFGSDLIVNLGD
;
A
#
# COMPACT_ATOMS: atom_id res chain seq x y z
N MET A 1 10.80 31.74 16.17
CA MET A 1 10.12 30.83 17.11
C MET A 1 9.96 29.50 16.40
N GLY A 2 10.09 28.38 17.11
CA GLY A 2 9.91 27.05 16.50
C GLY A 2 8.44 26.68 16.37
N LEU A 3 8.10 25.84 15.40
CA LEU A 3 6.73 25.36 15.15
C LEU A 3 6.08 24.74 16.40
N ALA A 4 6.86 24.06 17.25
CA ALA A 4 6.36 23.50 18.52
C ALA A 4 5.77 24.57 19.45
N GLN A 5 6.48 25.69 19.65
CA GLN A 5 5.99 26.80 20.48
C GLN A 5 4.74 27.44 19.86
N ASP A 6 4.72 27.57 18.53
CA ASP A 6 3.55 28.11 17.84
C ASP A 6 2.32 27.21 18.05
N ILE A 7 2.49 25.89 18.00
CA ILE A 7 1.42 24.91 18.26
C ILE A 7 0.92 25.03 19.70
N GLU A 8 1.79 25.14 20.70
CA GLU A 8 1.37 25.31 22.10
C GLU A 8 0.56 26.59 22.31
N ASP A 9 1.02 27.71 21.75
CA ASP A 9 0.32 28.99 21.84
C ASP A 9 -1.04 28.93 21.11
N ILE A 10 -1.10 28.24 19.97
CA ILE A 10 -2.35 28.00 19.24
C ILE A 10 -3.30 27.17 20.09
N ARG A 11 -2.84 26.06 20.71
CA ARG A 11 -3.65 25.23 21.62
C ARG A 11 -4.24 26.06 22.76
N ALA A 12 -3.42 26.89 23.40
CA ALA A 12 -3.87 27.78 24.46
C ALA A 12 -4.96 28.75 23.96
N GLY A 13 -4.78 29.29 22.73
CA GLY A 13 -5.78 30.15 22.09
C GLY A 13 -7.09 29.48 21.74
N ILE A 14 -7.04 28.25 21.24
CA ILE A 14 -8.23 27.46 20.92
C ILE A 14 -9.01 27.21 22.22
N LYS A 15 -8.32 26.75 23.28
CA LYS A 15 -8.93 26.49 24.60
C LYS A 15 -9.54 27.75 25.22
N SER A 16 -8.97 28.92 24.94
CA SER A 16 -9.49 30.21 25.44
C SER A 16 -10.55 30.84 24.52
N GLY A 17 -10.95 30.20 23.41
CA GLY A 17 -11.93 30.74 22.47
C GLY A 17 -11.46 31.97 21.69
N ARG A 18 -10.14 32.17 21.53
CA ARG A 18 -9.55 33.36 20.89
C ARG A 18 -9.86 33.46 19.39
N PHE A 19 -10.12 32.34 18.72
CA PHE A 19 -10.32 32.26 17.28
C PHE A 19 -11.81 32.08 16.95
N ALA A 20 -12.56 33.19 16.99
CA ALA A 20 -14.03 33.17 16.91
C ALA A 20 -14.59 32.95 15.49
N ASN A 21 -13.81 33.23 14.43
CA ASN A 21 -14.26 33.16 13.03
C ASN A 21 -13.15 32.70 12.08
N GLU A 22 -13.51 32.39 10.82
CA GLU A 22 -12.59 31.94 9.77
C GLU A 22 -11.40 32.88 9.54
N ALA A 23 -11.61 34.20 9.64
CA ALA A 23 -10.53 35.18 9.49
C ALA A 23 -9.51 35.09 10.63
N SER A 24 -9.96 34.91 11.87
CA SER A 24 -9.09 34.75 13.04
C SER A 24 -8.33 33.41 13.01
N VAL A 25 -8.96 32.35 12.50
CA VAL A 25 -8.32 31.05 12.27
C VAL A 25 -7.25 31.18 11.17
N SER A 26 -7.62 31.78 10.03
CA SER A 26 -6.73 32.07 8.91
C SER A 26 -5.47 32.83 9.33
N GLN A 27 -5.64 33.99 9.97
CA GLN A 27 -4.52 34.87 10.32
C GLN A 27 -3.75 34.37 11.55
N GLY A 28 -4.46 33.86 12.55
CA GLY A 28 -3.88 33.53 13.85
C GLY A 28 -3.35 32.11 13.98
N ILE A 29 -3.76 31.20 13.08
CA ILE A 29 -3.34 29.80 13.06
C ILE A 29 -2.67 29.46 11.73
N ILE A 30 -3.40 29.54 10.61
CA ILE A 30 -2.90 29.03 9.32
C ILE A 30 -1.65 29.78 8.87
N LEU A 31 -1.71 31.11 8.76
CA LEU A 31 -0.56 31.91 8.33
C LEU A 31 0.63 31.79 9.30
N ARG A 32 0.36 31.63 10.60
CA ARG A 32 1.39 31.40 11.61
C ARG A 32 2.12 30.08 11.37
N ILE A 33 1.38 28.98 11.17
CA ILE A 33 1.94 27.65 10.87
C ILE A 33 2.68 27.67 9.54
N LEU A 34 2.11 28.25 8.48
CA LEU A 34 2.77 28.34 7.17
C LEU A 34 4.10 29.11 7.28
N ASN A 35 4.12 30.23 7.99
CA ASN A 35 5.35 30.99 8.24
C ASN A 35 6.40 30.17 9.01
N ALA A 36 5.99 29.45 10.05
CA ALA A 36 6.88 28.54 10.79
C ALA A 36 7.42 27.39 9.93
N LEU A 37 6.64 26.95 8.94
CA LEU A 37 7.00 25.95 7.93
C LEU A 37 7.80 26.53 6.75
N SER A 38 8.34 27.75 6.92
CA SER A 38 9.18 28.46 5.96
C SER A 38 8.49 28.85 4.64
N TRP A 39 7.16 28.97 4.64
CA TRP A 39 6.47 29.59 3.50
C TRP A 39 6.68 31.10 3.49
N PRO A 40 6.92 31.70 2.31
CA PRO A 40 6.95 33.16 2.16
C PRO A 40 5.51 33.71 2.16
N THR A 41 4.90 33.79 3.35
CA THR A 41 3.50 34.21 3.54
C THR A 41 3.19 35.64 3.11
N TYR A 42 4.22 36.48 2.96
CA TYR A 42 4.10 37.84 2.42
C TYR A 42 4.20 37.90 0.88
N ASP A 43 4.60 36.81 0.21
CA ASP A 43 4.59 36.71 -1.25
C ASP A 43 3.27 36.09 -1.71
N THR A 44 2.35 36.93 -2.16
CA THR A 44 1.00 36.52 -2.61
C THR A 44 0.99 35.68 -3.88
N ARG A 45 2.14 35.49 -4.53
CA ARG A 45 2.30 34.56 -5.67
C ARG A 45 2.66 33.15 -5.21
N VAL A 46 3.15 33.00 -3.98
CA VAL A 46 3.55 31.72 -3.39
C VAL A 46 2.53 31.25 -2.36
N VAL A 47 2.04 32.15 -1.50
CA VAL A 47 0.88 31.92 -0.63
C VAL A 47 -0.22 32.85 -1.09
N CYS A 48 -1.06 32.38 -2.01
CA CYS A 48 -2.07 33.20 -2.66
C CYS A 48 -3.40 33.12 -1.88
N PRO A 49 -3.83 34.20 -1.20
CA PRO A 49 -5.13 34.21 -0.53
C PRO A 49 -6.26 34.33 -1.55
N GLU A 50 -7.44 33.79 -1.21
CA GLU A 50 -8.68 33.98 -1.97
C GLU A 50 -8.54 33.60 -3.45
N TYR A 51 -7.82 32.50 -3.71
CA TYR A 51 -7.46 32.07 -5.06
C TYR A 51 -8.70 31.62 -5.84
N SER A 52 -8.95 32.29 -6.96
CA SER A 52 -10.17 32.10 -7.75
C SER A 52 -9.97 31.11 -8.90
N LEU A 53 -10.88 30.15 -9.01
CA LEU A 53 -10.90 29.11 -10.04
C LEU A 53 -12.31 28.97 -10.60
N SER A 54 -12.49 29.26 -11.90
CA SER A 54 -13.72 28.98 -12.65
C SER A 54 -15.02 29.42 -11.94
N GLY A 55 -15.02 30.61 -11.32
CA GLY A 55 -16.18 31.18 -10.62
C GLY A 55 -16.34 30.74 -9.15
N ARG A 56 -15.38 29.97 -8.61
CA ARG A 56 -15.27 29.63 -7.18
C ARG A 56 -13.95 30.14 -6.62
N ARG A 57 -13.79 30.00 -5.31
CA ARG A 57 -12.66 30.55 -4.55
C ARG A 57 -12.26 29.59 -3.45
N VAL A 58 -10.95 29.47 -3.21
CA VAL A 58 -10.36 28.75 -2.07
C VAL A 58 -9.60 29.75 -1.20
N ASP A 59 -9.56 29.54 0.11
CA ASP A 59 -8.98 30.51 1.04
C ASP A 59 -7.50 30.73 0.82
N TYR A 60 -6.72 29.66 0.58
CA TYR A 60 -5.33 29.77 0.16
C TYR A 60 -4.96 28.77 -0.93
N ALA A 61 -4.17 29.23 -1.89
CA ALA A 61 -3.40 28.40 -2.79
C ALA A 61 -1.91 28.51 -2.46
N LEU A 62 -1.31 27.36 -2.16
CA LEU A 62 0.13 27.20 -1.96
C LEU A 62 0.75 26.86 -3.31
N CYS A 63 1.59 27.78 -3.82
CA CYS A 63 2.08 27.75 -5.19
C CYS A 63 3.57 27.45 -5.25
N HIS A 64 3.94 26.51 -6.11
CA HIS A 64 5.33 26.30 -6.51
C HIS A 64 5.40 25.71 -7.94
N PRO A 65 6.15 26.31 -8.87
CA PRO A 65 6.67 27.68 -8.83
C PRO A 65 5.56 28.73 -8.61
N ALA A 66 5.93 29.99 -8.43
CA ALA A 66 4.99 31.10 -8.18
C ALA A 66 3.81 31.11 -9.18
N ASN A 67 2.60 31.37 -8.68
CA ASN A 67 1.31 31.31 -9.38
C ASN A 67 0.89 29.93 -9.92
N LYS A 68 1.63 28.86 -9.61
CA LYS A 68 1.23 27.48 -9.95
C LYS A 68 0.86 26.71 -8.68
N PRO A 69 -0.43 26.46 -8.42
CA PRO A 69 -0.86 25.81 -7.19
C PRO A 69 -0.40 24.34 -7.11
N ILE A 70 0.15 23.96 -5.95
CA ILE A 70 0.47 22.56 -5.58
C ILE A 70 -0.43 22.07 -4.44
N ALA A 71 -0.89 22.96 -3.55
CA ALA A 71 -1.88 22.60 -2.54
C ALA A 71 -2.93 23.69 -2.39
N PHE A 72 -4.18 23.28 -2.17
CA PHE A 72 -5.24 24.18 -1.73
C PHE A 72 -5.51 23.98 -0.25
N VAL A 73 -5.74 25.09 0.45
CA VAL A 73 -6.14 25.10 1.85
C VAL A 73 -7.49 25.82 1.94
N GLU A 74 -8.49 25.09 2.42
CA GLU A 74 -9.79 25.60 2.79
C GLU A 74 -9.86 25.72 4.30
N VAL A 75 -10.27 26.89 4.76
CA VAL A 75 -10.40 27.24 6.17
C VAL A 75 -11.87 27.21 6.56
N LYS A 76 -12.13 26.73 7.78
CA LYS A 76 -13.45 26.74 8.41
C LYS A 76 -13.36 27.35 9.80
N GLN A 77 -14.52 27.68 10.35
CA GLN A 77 -14.63 28.03 11.76
C GLN A 77 -14.40 26.79 12.63
N ILE A 78 -13.75 26.96 13.79
CA ILE A 78 -13.51 25.89 14.76
C ILE A 78 -14.80 25.13 15.06
N GLY A 79 -14.76 23.79 14.91
CA GLY A 79 -15.88 22.89 15.12
C GLY A 79 -16.86 22.78 13.96
N GLN A 80 -16.51 23.33 12.78
CA GLN A 80 -17.32 23.28 11.54
C GLN A 80 -16.55 22.64 10.38
N SER A 81 -15.74 21.61 10.65
CA SER A 81 -14.95 20.90 9.63
C SER A 81 -15.79 19.99 8.72
N ASP A 82 -17.03 19.64 9.09
CA ASP A 82 -17.87 18.69 8.34
C ASP A 82 -18.74 19.34 7.24
N GLY A 83 -18.83 18.68 6.08
CA GLY A 83 -19.89 18.93 5.07
C GLY A 83 -19.53 19.85 3.89
N ALA A 84 -18.39 20.55 3.92
CA ALA A 84 -17.90 21.38 2.81
C ALA A 84 -16.84 20.69 1.93
N GLU A 85 -16.40 19.49 2.32
CA GLU A 85 -15.20 18.83 1.80
C GLU A 85 -15.29 18.56 0.28
N ARG A 86 -16.44 18.04 -0.18
CA ARG A 86 -16.63 17.60 -1.57
C ARG A 86 -16.25 18.66 -2.61
N GLN A 87 -16.54 19.92 -2.32
CA GLN A 87 -16.28 21.01 -3.25
C GLN A 87 -14.79 21.24 -3.44
N LEU A 88 -14.03 21.39 -2.35
CA LEU A 88 -12.58 21.60 -2.39
C LEU A 88 -11.87 20.51 -3.20
N PHE A 89 -12.28 19.26 -3.01
CA PHE A 89 -11.73 18.13 -3.75
C PHE A 89 -12.02 18.17 -5.23
N GLU A 90 -13.26 18.45 -5.63
CA GLU A 90 -13.65 18.55 -7.05
C GLU A 90 -12.82 19.64 -7.75
N TYR A 91 -12.59 20.79 -7.09
CA TYR A 91 -11.72 21.84 -7.63
C TYR A 91 -10.27 21.42 -7.75
N ALA A 92 -9.71 20.86 -6.68
CA ALA A 92 -8.33 20.41 -6.67
C ALA A 92 -8.09 19.35 -7.75
N PHE A 93 -9.04 18.42 -7.93
CA PHE A 93 -9.01 17.41 -8.98
C PHE A 93 -9.03 18.02 -10.38
N HIS A 94 -10.00 18.90 -10.68
CA HIS A 94 -10.11 19.53 -12.00
C HIS A 94 -8.94 20.46 -12.33
N ALA A 95 -8.37 21.12 -11.33
CA ALA A 95 -7.19 21.99 -11.49
C ALA A 95 -5.87 21.20 -11.54
N GLY A 96 -5.88 19.88 -11.32
CA GLY A 96 -4.68 19.05 -11.28
C GLY A 96 -3.79 19.33 -10.08
N VAL A 97 -4.35 19.86 -8.99
CA VAL A 97 -3.63 20.18 -7.76
C VAL A 97 -3.50 18.91 -6.92
N PRO A 98 -2.26 18.48 -6.58
CA PRO A 98 -2.02 17.16 -6.01
C PRO A 98 -2.49 17.00 -4.56
N MET A 99 -2.66 18.10 -3.81
CA MET A 99 -3.06 18.04 -2.40
C MET A 99 -4.17 19.05 -2.09
N ALA A 100 -5.15 18.62 -1.31
CA ALA A 100 -6.18 19.47 -0.74
C ALA A 100 -6.15 19.34 0.78
N ILE A 101 -6.30 20.47 1.47
CA ILE A 101 -6.22 20.56 2.92
C ILE A 101 -7.46 21.27 3.42
N LEU A 102 -8.20 20.62 4.32
CA LEU A 102 -9.34 21.23 5.00
C LEU A 102 -9.00 21.37 6.47
N THR A 103 -9.10 22.59 6.99
CA THR A 103 -8.79 22.85 8.40
C THR A 103 -9.70 23.90 9.02
N ASP A 104 -10.02 23.71 10.29
CA ASP A 104 -10.64 24.73 11.13
C ASP A 104 -9.64 25.33 12.13
N GLY A 105 -8.36 25.03 11.95
CA GLY A 105 -7.27 25.38 12.85
C GLY A 105 -6.97 24.30 13.90
N GLN A 106 -7.98 23.60 14.42
CA GLN A 106 -7.81 22.47 15.34
C GLN A 106 -7.58 21.16 14.56
N GLU A 107 -8.50 20.84 13.67
CA GLU A 107 -8.42 19.67 12.81
C GLU A 107 -7.77 20.03 11.48
N TRP A 108 -6.87 19.18 11.00
CA TRP A 108 -6.20 19.29 9.71
C TRP A 108 -6.38 17.98 8.95
N ASN A 109 -7.18 18.04 7.88
CA ASN A 109 -7.46 16.90 7.02
C ASN A 109 -6.67 17.04 5.73
N PHE A 110 -5.80 16.07 5.45
CA PHE A 110 -4.97 16.03 4.24
C PHE A 110 -5.54 15.03 3.25
N PHE A 111 -5.75 15.49 2.01
CA PHE A 111 -6.39 14.72 0.98
C PHE A 111 -5.56 14.69 -0.30
N LEU A 112 -5.65 13.57 -1.03
CA LEU A 112 -5.09 13.43 -2.38
C LEU A 112 -6.22 13.29 -3.40
N PRO A 113 -6.59 14.39 -4.09
CA PRO A 113 -7.76 14.41 -4.97
C PRO A 113 -7.68 13.41 -6.13
N ALA A 114 -6.47 13.14 -6.64
CA ALA A 114 -6.23 12.30 -7.80
C ALA A 114 -6.12 10.79 -7.49
N GLU A 115 -6.08 10.40 -6.21
CA GLU A 115 -6.02 8.98 -5.82
C GLU A 115 -7.40 8.31 -5.86
N GLN A 116 -7.44 6.98 -5.81
CA GLN A 116 -8.67 6.20 -5.93
C GLN A 116 -9.50 6.21 -4.63
N GLY A 117 -10.74 5.72 -4.71
CA GLY A 117 -11.64 5.59 -3.56
C GLY A 117 -12.62 6.76 -3.40
N ASP A 118 -13.46 6.67 -2.38
CA ASP A 118 -14.37 7.74 -1.98
C ASP A 118 -13.63 8.91 -1.28
N TYR A 119 -14.36 9.98 -0.92
CA TYR A 119 -13.76 11.16 -0.27
C TYR A 119 -13.10 10.83 1.07
N GLY A 120 -13.71 9.97 1.88
CA GLY A 120 -13.14 9.53 3.14
C GLY A 120 -11.93 8.63 2.93
N GLU A 121 -11.94 7.83 1.85
CA GLU A 121 -10.84 6.96 1.51
C GLU A 121 -9.61 7.72 1.02
N ARG A 122 -9.81 8.81 0.25
CA ARG A 122 -8.76 9.73 -0.24
C ARG A 122 -8.16 10.62 0.85
N ARG A 123 -8.70 10.58 2.08
CA ARG A 123 -8.08 11.23 3.25
C ARG A 123 -6.86 10.43 3.69
N VAL A 124 -5.69 11.03 3.49
CA VAL A 124 -4.41 10.45 3.89
C VAL A 124 -4.26 10.48 5.40
N TYR A 125 -4.58 11.61 6.00
CA TYR A 125 -4.37 11.82 7.43
C TYR A 125 -5.32 12.87 7.99
N LYS A 126 -5.76 12.66 9.24
CA LYS A 126 -6.48 13.64 10.05
C LYS A 126 -5.66 13.91 11.31
N LEU A 127 -5.21 15.14 11.47
CA LEU A 127 -4.47 15.62 12.63
C LEU A 127 -5.38 16.51 13.48
N ASP A 128 -5.58 16.18 14.74
CA ASP A 128 -6.14 17.12 15.72
C ASP A 128 -4.99 17.71 16.54
N ILE A 129 -4.72 19.00 16.36
CA ILE A 129 -3.57 19.64 17.01
C ILE A 129 -3.79 19.89 18.51
N VAL A 130 -5.01 19.73 19.04
CA VAL A 130 -5.31 19.88 20.47
C VAL A 130 -5.19 18.54 21.20
N GLU A 131 -5.62 17.45 20.56
CA GLU A 131 -5.62 16.10 21.16
C GLU A 131 -4.28 15.37 21.03
N ARG A 132 -3.54 15.59 19.94
CA ARG A 132 -2.29 14.85 19.64
C ARG A 132 -1.09 15.38 20.42
N ASP A 133 -0.01 14.61 20.44
CA ASP A 133 1.26 15.07 21.01
C ASP A 133 1.88 16.21 20.17
N VAL A 134 2.60 17.13 20.80
CA VAL A 134 3.20 18.28 20.08
C VAL A 134 4.24 17.82 19.06
N ASP A 135 5.08 16.83 19.40
CA ASP A 135 6.10 16.32 18.49
C ASP A 135 5.46 15.61 17.29
N GLU A 136 4.34 14.90 17.51
CA GLU A 136 3.55 14.33 16.42
C GLU A 136 2.96 15.44 15.52
N CYS A 137 2.39 16.48 16.10
CA CYS A 137 1.86 17.61 15.33
C CYS A 137 2.94 18.26 14.46
N VAL A 138 4.11 18.56 15.05
CA VAL A 138 5.26 19.13 14.34
C VAL A 138 5.68 18.21 13.20
N SER A 139 5.90 16.92 13.49
CA SER A 139 6.35 15.94 12.50
C SER A 139 5.38 15.82 11.32
N ARG A 140 4.06 15.79 11.57
CA ARG A 140 3.04 15.66 10.52
C ARG A 140 2.89 16.94 9.70
N LEU A 141 2.88 18.10 10.33
CA LEU A 141 2.83 19.39 9.64
C LEU A 141 4.10 19.61 8.80
N GLU A 142 5.29 19.29 9.31
CA GLU A 142 6.51 19.39 8.53
C GLU A 142 6.54 18.41 7.35
N ARG A 143 6.10 17.17 7.56
CA ARG A 143 6.07 16.13 6.51
C ARG A 143 5.21 16.53 5.32
N TYR A 144 4.04 17.12 5.57
CA TYR A 144 3.06 17.40 4.52
C TYR A 144 3.02 18.86 4.05
N LEU A 145 3.48 19.82 4.86
CA LEU A 145 3.32 21.25 4.59
C LEU A 145 4.62 22.04 4.60
N ARG A 146 5.78 21.48 4.94
CA ARG A 146 7.04 22.26 4.87
C ARG A 146 7.29 22.74 3.45
N HIS A 147 7.60 24.03 3.29
CA HIS A 147 7.76 24.68 1.98
C HIS A 147 8.70 23.88 1.05
N ASP A 148 9.91 23.55 1.53
CA ASP A 148 10.89 22.82 0.72
C ASP A 148 10.46 21.38 0.38
N ALA A 149 9.67 20.75 1.25
CA ALA A 149 9.14 19.41 1.01
C ALA A 149 8.02 19.43 -0.05
N ILE A 150 7.19 20.47 -0.07
CA ILE A 150 6.18 20.70 -1.11
C ILE A 150 6.85 21.08 -2.43
N ALA A 151 7.81 21.99 -2.39
CA ALA A 151 8.54 22.46 -3.58
C ALA A 151 9.29 21.33 -4.31
N SER A 152 9.92 20.43 -3.55
CA SER A 152 10.63 19.26 -4.09
C SER A 152 9.71 18.10 -4.49
N GLY A 153 8.43 18.13 -4.12
CA GLY A 153 7.48 17.02 -4.32
C GLY A 153 7.53 15.94 -3.22
N ALA A 154 8.52 15.98 -2.32
CA ALA A 154 8.68 14.99 -1.25
C ALA A 154 7.46 14.87 -0.34
N ALA A 155 6.76 15.98 -0.06
CA ALA A 155 5.53 15.99 0.74
C ALA A 155 4.38 15.21 0.06
N ILE A 156 4.25 15.37 -1.26
CA ILE A 156 3.23 14.66 -2.06
C ILE A 156 3.55 13.17 -2.13
N ASP A 157 4.82 12.81 -2.34
CA ASP A 157 5.24 11.41 -2.38
C ASP A 157 5.10 10.73 -1.02
N ALA A 158 5.41 11.43 0.07
CA ALA A 158 5.16 10.96 1.42
C ALA A 158 3.66 10.72 1.67
N ALA A 159 2.80 11.67 1.28
CA ALA A 159 1.35 11.52 1.40
C ALA A 159 0.82 10.33 0.55
N ARG A 160 1.33 10.14 -0.66
CA ARG A 160 0.98 9.00 -1.52
C ARG A 160 1.41 7.67 -0.92
N GLN A 161 2.61 7.61 -0.34
CA GLN A 161 3.09 6.41 0.32
C GLN A 161 2.22 6.05 1.52
N ASP A 162 1.85 7.05 2.32
CA ASP A 162 1.00 6.86 3.50
C ASP A 162 -0.42 6.42 3.08
N TYR A 163 -0.98 7.02 2.02
CA TYR A 163 -2.24 6.59 1.41
C TYR A 163 -2.18 5.13 0.92
N ARG A 164 -1.14 4.74 0.18
CA ARG A 164 -0.98 3.37 -0.32
C ARG A 164 -0.90 2.34 0.79
N ASN A 165 -0.23 2.67 1.89
CA ASN A 165 -0.14 1.78 3.05
C ASN A 165 -1.52 1.56 3.67
N VAL A 166 -2.31 2.61 3.86
CA VAL A 166 -3.68 2.53 4.40
C VAL A 166 -4.62 1.81 3.42
N ALA A 167 -4.56 2.13 2.12
CA ALA A 167 -5.37 1.49 1.09
C ALA A 167 -5.06 0.00 0.98
N ARG A 168 -3.78 -0.39 1.06
CA ARG A 168 -3.35 -1.79 1.10
C ARG A 168 -3.96 -2.51 2.30
N GLU A 169 -3.86 -1.94 3.49
CA GLU A 169 -4.42 -2.53 4.70
C GLU A 169 -5.94 -2.74 4.59
N ARG A 170 -6.66 -1.71 4.10
CA ARG A 170 -8.11 -1.81 3.86
C ARG A 170 -8.46 -2.90 2.86
N GLN A 171 -7.71 -3.01 1.77
CA GLN A 171 -7.91 -4.05 0.76
C GLN A 171 -7.65 -5.45 1.31
N ILE A 172 -6.62 -5.61 2.14
CA ILE A 172 -6.34 -6.86 2.85
C ILE A 172 -7.54 -7.22 3.73
N VAL A 173 -7.98 -6.29 4.58
CA VAL A 173 -9.10 -6.51 5.51
C VAL A 173 -10.41 -6.83 4.78
N SER A 174 -10.70 -6.15 3.66
CA SER A 174 -11.93 -6.41 2.88
C SER A 174 -11.88 -7.72 2.09
N THR A 175 -10.69 -8.18 1.72
CA THR A 175 -10.50 -9.42 0.94
C THR A 175 -10.38 -10.66 1.85
N LEU A 176 -9.96 -10.50 3.11
CA LEU A 176 -9.79 -11.59 4.07
C LEU A 176 -11.03 -12.49 4.22
N PRO A 177 -12.27 -11.97 4.36
CA PRO A 177 -13.46 -12.81 4.46
C PRO A 177 -13.66 -13.69 3.21
N SER A 178 -13.55 -13.10 2.02
CA SER A 178 -13.69 -13.86 0.77
C SER A 178 -12.56 -14.86 0.55
N ALA A 179 -11.35 -14.56 1.02
CA ALA A 179 -10.24 -15.50 1.00
C ALA A 179 -10.51 -16.69 1.95
N TRP A 180 -11.05 -16.43 3.15
CA TRP A 180 -11.45 -17.49 4.08
C TRP A 180 -12.57 -18.35 3.51
N ASP A 181 -13.62 -17.74 2.95
CA ASP A 181 -14.75 -18.47 2.37
C ASP A 181 -14.30 -19.39 1.24
N ARG A 182 -13.41 -18.92 0.36
CA ARG A 182 -12.82 -19.76 -0.70
C ARG A 182 -11.99 -20.91 -0.14
N LEU A 183 -11.14 -20.69 0.87
CA LEU A 183 -10.37 -21.77 1.49
C LEU A 183 -11.27 -22.86 2.07
N VAL A 184 -12.43 -22.49 2.63
CA VAL A 184 -13.42 -23.42 3.17
C VAL A 184 -14.20 -24.13 2.05
N GLU A 185 -14.56 -23.42 0.98
CA GLU A 185 -15.27 -23.99 -0.17
C GLU A 185 -14.44 -25.01 -0.92
N ASP A 186 -13.19 -24.65 -1.21
CA ASP A 186 -12.20 -25.45 -1.94
C ASP A 186 -11.65 -26.62 -1.11
N GLU A 187 -12.04 -26.73 0.17
CA GLU A 187 -11.58 -27.76 1.10
C GLU A 187 -10.05 -27.80 1.20
N ASP A 188 -9.42 -26.64 1.41
CA ASP A 188 -7.96 -26.52 1.46
C ASP A 188 -7.36 -27.51 2.47
N GLU A 189 -6.51 -28.40 1.97
CA GLU A 189 -5.99 -29.53 2.74
C GLU A 189 -5.12 -29.09 3.92
N MET A 190 -4.40 -27.97 3.79
CA MET A 190 -3.57 -27.46 4.87
C MET A 190 -4.45 -26.90 5.99
N LEU A 191 -5.54 -26.20 5.65
CA LEU A 191 -6.54 -25.75 6.61
C LEU A 191 -7.20 -26.94 7.32
N LEU A 192 -7.63 -27.96 6.60
CA LEU A 192 -8.23 -29.17 7.17
C LEU A 192 -7.25 -29.87 8.12
N GLU A 193 -5.99 -30.02 7.72
CA GLU A 193 -4.95 -30.66 8.53
C GLU A 193 -4.62 -29.86 9.79
N ILE A 194 -4.53 -28.52 9.71
CA ILE A 194 -4.30 -27.67 10.89
C ILE A 194 -5.42 -27.84 11.92
N VAL A 195 -6.68 -27.90 11.47
CA VAL A 195 -7.82 -28.09 12.35
C VAL A 195 -7.85 -29.52 12.90
N ALA A 196 -7.56 -30.53 12.08
CA ALA A 196 -7.50 -31.92 12.51
C ALA A 196 -6.39 -32.16 13.54
N ASP A 197 -5.17 -31.67 13.29
CA ASP A 197 -4.05 -31.70 14.23
C ASP A 197 -4.44 -30.99 15.55
N LYS A 198 -5.16 -29.87 15.48
CA LYS A 198 -5.59 -29.15 16.68
C LYS A 198 -6.63 -29.93 17.48
N VAL A 199 -7.56 -30.63 16.83
CA VAL A 199 -8.54 -31.50 17.50
C VAL A 199 -7.85 -32.70 18.13
N GLU A 200 -6.92 -33.35 17.44
CA GLU A 200 -6.12 -34.46 17.96
C GLU A 200 -5.35 -34.04 19.23
N ASN A 201 -4.73 -32.85 19.22
CA ASN A 201 -4.04 -32.33 20.39
C ASN A 201 -4.97 -32.08 21.60
N LEU A 202 -6.26 -31.83 21.37
CA LEU A 202 -7.22 -31.52 22.43
C LEU A 202 -7.92 -32.76 22.99
N CYS A 203 -8.18 -33.78 22.17
CA CYS A 203 -8.94 -34.98 22.59
C CYS A 203 -8.20 -36.32 22.38
N GLY A 204 -7.03 -36.33 21.76
CA GLY A 204 -6.23 -37.52 21.45
C GLY A 204 -6.70 -38.30 20.22
N PHE A 205 -7.73 -37.82 19.51
CA PHE A 205 -8.29 -38.48 18.34
C PHE A 205 -8.27 -37.55 17.14
N LYS A 206 -7.64 -37.98 16.03
CA LYS A 206 -7.61 -37.22 14.79
C LYS A 206 -8.94 -37.39 14.03
N PRO A 207 -9.67 -36.29 13.76
CA PRO A 207 -10.90 -36.37 12.99
C PRO A 207 -10.60 -36.62 11.51
N ASP A 208 -11.54 -37.28 10.83
CA ASP A 208 -11.50 -37.49 9.38
C ASP A 208 -11.59 -36.14 8.61
N PRO A 209 -10.84 -35.93 7.52
CA PRO A 209 -10.86 -34.69 6.76
C PRO A 209 -12.27 -34.25 6.31
N ASP A 210 -13.13 -35.19 5.92
CA ASP A 210 -14.50 -34.88 5.48
C ASP A 210 -15.37 -34.38 6.65
N ALA A 211 -15.07 -34.83 7.88
CA ALA A 211 -15.74 -34.32 9.08
C ALA A 211 -15.33 -32.88 9.39
N VAL A 212 -14.05 -32.54 9.20
CA VAL A 212 -13.54 -31.17 9.36
C VAL A 212 -14.09 -30.25 8.28
N ALA A 213 -14.11 -30.69 7.02
CA ALA A 213 -14.65 -29.93 5.90
C ALA A 213 -16.13 -29.59 6.09
N ARG A 214 -16.95 -30.58 6.49
CA ARG A 214 -18.36 -30.37 6.84
C ARG A 214 -18.53 -29.36 7.98
N PHE A 215 -17.71 -29.47 9.03
CA PHE A 215 -17.75 -28.53 10.15
C PHE A 215 -17.46 -27.08 9.68
N LEU A 216 -16.38 -26.88 8.92
CA LEU A 216 -16.01 -25.54 8.43
C LEU A 216 -17.09 -24.96 7.49
N LYS A 217 -17.63 -25.76 6.56
CA LYS A 217 -18.72 -25.35 5.65
C LYS A 217 -20.02 -25.02 6.39
N SER A 218 -20.31 -25.70 7.49
CA SER A 218 -21.49 -25.39 8.33
C SER A 218 -21.35 -24.05 9.05
N ARG A 219 -20.12 -23.69 9.48
CA ARG A 219 -19.83 -22.43 10.17
C ARG A 219 -19.91 -21.21 9.24
N THR A 220 -19.51 -21.34 7.97
CA THR A 220 -19.63 -20.25 6.98
C THR A 220 -21.08 -20.01 6.54
N LYS A 221 -21.91 -21.07 6.47
CA LYS A 221 -23.35 -20.94 6.19
C LYS A 221 -24.16 -20.37 7.35
N SER A 222 -23.66 -20.53 8.58
CA SER A 222 -24.23 -19.97 9.80
C SER A 222 -23.43 -18.75 10.27
N GLY A 223 -23.36 -17.72 9.44
CA GLY A 223 -22.82 -16.42 9.89
C GLY A 223 -23.67 -15.84 11.04
N PRO A 224 -23.07 -15.08 11.97
CA PRO A 224 -23.84 -14.38 12.98
C PRO A 224 -24.74 -13.36 12.27
N ALA A 225 -26.05 -13.47 12.49
CA ALA A 225 -26.97 -12.38 12.18
C ALA A 225 -26.53 -11.18 13.03
N ILE A 226 -25.80 -10.23 12.43
CA ILE A 226 -25.66 -8.90 12.99
C ILE A 226 -27.05 -8.29 12.86
N ASP A 227 -27.77 -8.26 13.97
CA ASP A 227 -29.01 -7.55 14.15
C ASP A 227 -28.76 -6.05 13.98
N THR A 228 -28.82 -5.57 12.73
CA THR A 228 -28.90 -4.15 12.42
C THR A 228 -30.36 -3.69 12.49
N SER A 229 -31.04 -3.89 13.62
CA SER A 229 -32.24 -3.15 13.95
C SER A 229 -31.87 -1.93 14.79
N ARG A 230 -31.41 -0.86 14.10
CA ARG A 230 -31.51 0.51 14.64
C ARG A 230 -32.23 1.39 13.61
N PRO A 231 -33.23 2.20 14.01
CA PRO A 231 -34.15 2.82 13.07
C PRO A 231 -33.44 3.90 12.22
N GLN A 232 -33.51 3.78 10.90
CA GLN A 232 -33.24 4.90 10.01
C GLN A 232 -34.37 5.93 10.14
N ALA A 233 -34.02 7.15 10.53
CA ALA A 233 -34.89 8.31 10.38
C ALA A 233 -35.05 8.65 8.88
N PRO A 234 -36.24 9.13 8.44
CA PRO A 234 -36.53 9.35 7.04
C PRO A 234 -35.82 10.61 6.52
N HIS A 235 -34.94 10.45 5.53
CA HIS A 235 -34.45 11.59 4.75
C HIS A 235 -35.49 12.00 3.69
N PRO A 236 -35.85 13.29 3.58
CA PRO A 236 -36.81 13.76 2.60
C PRO A 236 -36.22 13.72 1.18
N LYS A 237 -37.02 13.18 0.26
CA LYS A 237 -36.79 13.30 -1.19
C LYS A 237 -36.88 14.77 -1.57
N CYS A 238 -35.79 15.35 -2.05
CA CYS A 238 -35.84 16.62 -2.77
C CYS A 238 -35.21 16.42 -4.15
N SER A 239 -36.09 16.26 -5.13
CA SER A 239 -35.85 16.38 -6.56
C SER A 239 -35.50 17.81 -6.94
N LEU A 240 -34.63 17.99 -7.96
CA LEU A 240 -34.62 19.01 -9.04
C LEU A 240 -33.16 19.16 -9.59
N PRO A 241 -32.94 19.78 -10.76
CA PRO A 241 -33.24 19.31 -12.11
C PRO A 241 -31.95 18.95 -12.90
N ALA A 242 -32.10 18.16 -13.95
CA ALA A 242 -31.03 17.83 -14.88
C ALA A 242 -30.59 19.07 -15.69
N VAL A 243 -29.32 19.46 -15.55
CA VAL A 243 -28.67 20.42 -16.46
C VAL A 243 -27.75 19.62 -17.36
N GLN A 244 -28.14 19.53 -18.63
CA GLN A 244 -27.38 18.88 -19.70
C GLN A 244 -26.18 19.76 -20.06
N PHE A 245 -24.96 19.22 -19.93
CA PHE A 245 -23.77 19.83 -20.54
C PHE A 245 -23.41 19.06 -21.81
N SER A 246 -23.46 19.78 -22.93
CA SER A 246 -23.03 19.35 -24.24
C SER A 246 -21.50 19.32 -24.30
N VAL A 247 -20.95 18.15 -24.60
CA VAL A 247 -19.52 17.95 -24.90
C VAL A 247 -19.29 18.24 -26.37
N ALA A 248 -18.61 19.34 -26.67
CA ALA A 248 -18.03 19.59 -27.97
C ALA A 248 -16.61 18.97 -28.01
N SER A 249 -16.42 18.14 -29.02
CA SER A 249 -15.22 17.40 -29.38
C SER A 249 -14.03 18.33 -29.67
N ALA A 250 -12.84 17.98 -29.18
CA ALA A 250 -11.57 18.55 -29.66
C ALA A 250 -10.51 17.46 -29.74
N GLN A 251 -9.92 17.36 -30.93
CA GLN A 251 -9.07 16.30 -31.45
C GLN A 251 -7.65 16.32 -30.84
N ALA A 252 -7.04 15.15 -30.79
CA ALA A 252 -5.60 14.95 -30.60
C ALA A 252 -4.79 15.43 -31.83
N PRO A 253 -3.49 15.69 -31.63
CA PRO A 253 -2.54 15.00 -32.51
C PRO A 253 -1.34 14.40 -31.76
N ALA A 254 -0.82 13.34 -32.37
CA ALA A 254 0.34 12.56 -31.99
C ALA A 254 1.64 13.11 -32.60
N SER A 255 2.77 12.91 -31.91
CA SER A 255 4.05 12.50 -32.53
C SER A 255 5.15 12.26 -31.49
N ARG A 256 5.74 11.05 -31.52
CA ARG A 256 7.07 10.72 -30.94
C ARG A 256 8.20 11.31 -31.82
N PRO A 257 9.43 11.44 -31.27
CA PRO A 257 10.47 10.46 -31.62
C PRO A 257 11.43 10.08 -30.46
N ASP A 258 12.01 8.88 -30.54
CA ASP A 258 13.17 8.34 -29.79
C ASP A 258 14.39 8.24 -30.76
N PRO A 259 15.62 7.81 -30.38
CA PRO A 259 16.43 8.04 -29.16
C PRO A 259 17.94 8.35 -29.49
N ALA A 260 18.75 8.76 -28.50
CA ALA A 260 20.23 8.63 -28.56
C ALA A 260 20.92 8.63 -27.17
N SER A 261 21.61 7.51 -26.88
CA SER A 261 22.84 7.20 -26.10
C SER A 261 23.54 8.32 -25.29
N ALA A 262 24.18 8.18 -24.11
CA ALA A 262 24.65 7.14 -23.15
C ALA A 262 25.11 7.90 -21.83
N PRO A 263 25.79 7.35 -20.78
CA PRO A 263 26.15 5.98 -20.40
C PRO A 263 25.87 5.55 -18.93
N GLN A 264 25.70 4.23 -18.76
CA GLN A 264 26.14 3.31 -17.68
C GLN A 264 26.25 3.78 -16.21
N GLY A 265 25.26 3.36 -15.42
CA GLY A 265 25.40 2.88 -14.04
C GLY A 265 24.50 1.64 -13.91
N ALA A 266 24.95 0.57 -13.25
CA ALA A 266 24.30 -0.74 -13.24
C ALA A 266 22.82 -0.66 -12.78
N SER A 267 21.89 -0.57 -13.73
CA SER A 267 20.46 -0.62 -13.50
C SER A 267 19.99 -2.07 -13.60
N PHE A 268 19.43 -2.62 -12.53
CA PHE A 268 18.70 -3.87 -12.58
C PHE A 268 17.56 -3.74 -13.61
N PRO A 269 17.43 -4.65 -14.59
CA PRO A 269 16.19 -4.73 -15.32
C PRO A 269 15.09 -5.17 -14.35
N LEU A 270 13.98 -4.43 -14.32
CA LEU A 270 12.72 -4.72 -13.62
C LEU A 270 12.09 -6.08 -13.98
N SER A 271 12.77 -6.92 -14.77
CA SER A 271 12.32 -8.22 -15.22
C SER A 271 12.53 -9.30 -14.15
N ILE A 272 11.57 -10.23 -14.05
CA ILE A 272 11.65 -11.44 -13.23
C ILE A 272 12.91 -12.24 -13.62
N GLY A 273 13.75 -12.61 -12.66
CA GLY A 273 15.05 -13.22 -12.91
C GLY A 273 15.98 -13.29 -11.70
N PHE A 274 17.23 -13.66 -11.94
CA PHE A 274 18.30 -13.60 -10.93
C PHE A 274 19.65 -13.22 -11.56
N VAL A 275 20.54 -12.67 -10.75
CA VAL A 275 21.95 -12.42 -11.10
C VAL A 275 22.81 -13.33 -10.26
N LEU A 276 23.72 -14.08 -10.90
CA LEU A 276 24.73 -14.90 -10.26
C LEU A 276 26.09 -14.56 -10.88
N ASP A 277 27.07 -14.18 -10.04
CA ASP A 277 28.42 -13.77 -10.46
C ASP A 277 28.44 -12.71 -11.58
N GLY A 278 27.46 -11.78 -11.56
CA GLY A 278 27.31 -10.73 -12.58
C GLY A 278 26.63 -11.16 -13.88
N THR A 279 26.29 -12.45 -14.05
CA THR A 279 25.50 -12.93 -15.19
C THR A 279 24.01 -12.89 -14.85
N HIS A 280 23.22 -12.20 -15.67
CA HIS A 280 21.77 -12.10 -15.49
C HIS A 280 21.03 -13.23 -16.22
N HIS A 281 20.11 -13.87 -15.50
CA HIS A 281 19.26 -14.95 -15.98
C HIS A 281 17.80 -14.53 -15.84
N THR A 282 17.07 -14.47 -16.96
CA THR A 282 15.64 -14.12 -16.96
C THR A 282 14.76 -15.34 -16.66
N GLY A 283 13.65 -15.11 -15.96
CA GLY A 283 12.65 -16.12 -15.66
C GLY A 283 11.25 -15.71 -16.13
N ARG A 284 10.41 -16.69 -16.48
CA ARG A 284 9.01 -16.45 -16.89
C ARG A 284 8.09 -16.22 -15.68
N ASN A 285 8.40 -16.88 -14.57
CA ASN A 285 7.69 -16.81 -13.29
C ASN A 285 8.64 -17.22 -12.16
N ALA A 286 8.20 -17.10 -10.90
CA ALA A 286 9.03 -17.43 -9.75
C ALA A 286 9.53 -18.89 -9.72
N CYS A 287 8.72 -19.86 -10.18
CA CYS A 287 9.13 -21.27 -10.24
C CYS A 287 10.23 -21.50 -11.29
N ASP A 288 10.14 -20.86 -12.46
CA ASP A 288 11.16 -20.90 -13.51
C ASP A 288 12.48 -20.27 -13.02
N VAL A 289 12.40 -19.17 -12.26
CA VAL A 289 13.59 -18.57 -11.61
C VAL A 289 14.23 -19.57 -10.64
N MET A 290 13.44 -20.24 -9.80
CA MET A 290 13.95 -21.26 -8.88
C MET A 290 14.63 -22.41 -9.63
N ILE A 291 13.99 -22.97 -10.65
CA ILE A 291 14.55 -24.08 -11.44
C ILE A 291 15.90 -23.66 -12.04
N LYS A 292 15.96 -22.50 -12.70
CA LYS A 292 17.19 -22.00 -13.32
C LYS A 292 18.29 -21.69 -12.29
N ALA A 293 17.93 -21.16 -11.13
CA ALA A 293 18.89 -20.93 -10.05
C ALA A 293 19.50 -22.25 -9.56
N PHE A 294 18.68 -23.28 -9.36
CA PHE A 294 19.16 -24.61 -8.97
C PHE A 294 20.00 -25.28 -10.06
N GLU A 295 19.66 -25.11 -11.35
CA GLU A 295 20.50 -25.57 -12.45
C GLU A 295 21.86 -24.87 -12.46
N ALA A 296 21.89 -23.55 -12.24
CA ALA A 296 23.14 -22.78 -12.21
C ALA A 296 24.03 -23.18 -11.02
N LEU A 297 23.44 -23.37 -9.84
CA LEU A 297 24.16 -23.85 -8.66
C LEU A 297 24.69 -25.28 -8.83
N ALA A 298 23.90 -26.17 -9.43
CA ALA A 298 24.33 -27.54 -9.72
C ALA A 298 25.42 -27.62 -10.80
N ALA A 299 25.43 -26.69 -11.76
CA ALA A 299 26.49 -26.58 -12.76
C ALA A 299 27.81 -26.06 -12.15
N ARG A 300 27.72 -25.21 -11.12
CA ARG A 300 28.87 -24.67 -10.40
C ARG A 300 29.48 -25.68 -9.42
N ASP A 301 28.63 -26.42 -8.72
CA ASP A 301 29.04 -27.45 -7.75
C ASP A 301 28.24 -28.73 -7.99
N THR A 302 28.89 -29.76 -8.50
CA THR A 302 28.24 -31.05 -8.78
C THR A 302 27.77 -31.77 -7.51
N SER A 303 28.34 -31.47 -6.34
CA SER A 303 27.94 -32.02 -5.04
C SER A 303 26.74 -31.30 -4.41
N PHE A 304 26.37 -30.11 -4.93
CA PHE A 304 25.33 -29.28 -4.35
C PHE A 304 23.97 -30.00 -4.21
N PRO A 305 23.43 -30.69 -5.23
CA PRO A 305 22.11 -31.32 -5.12
C PRO A 305 22.04 -32.35 -3.99
N GLU A 306 23.12 -33.11 -3.78
CA GLU A 306 23.25 -34.10 -2.72
C GLU A 306 23.28 -33.45 -1.34
N ARG A 307 24.10 -32.40 -1.18
CA ARG A 307 24.22 -31.65 0.09
C ARG A 307 22.93 -30.92 0.43
N PHE A 308 22.24 -30.36 -0.56
CA PHE A 308 20.96 -29.69 -0.37
C PHE A 308 19.83 -30.68 0.01
N ALA A 309 19.76 -31.83 -0.68
CA ALA A 309 18.77 -32.86 -0.34
C ALA A 309 18.99 -33.45 1.06
N ALA A 310 20.24 -33.52 1.53
CA ALA A 310 20.59 -34.03 2.86
C ALA A 310 20.27 -33.07 4.03
N LEU A 311 19.82 -31.84 3.78
CA LEU A 311 19.48 -30.90 4.85
C LEU A 311 18.36 -31.44 5.77
N PRO A 312 18.50 -31.33 7.11
CA PRO A 312 17.46 -31.77 8.05
C PRO A 312 16.21 -30.87 8.04
N LYS A 313 16.34 -29.63 7.56
CA LYS A 313 15.25 -28.66 7.44
C LYS A 313 14.76 -28.56 5.99
N HIS A 314 13.90 -29.49 5.59
CA HIS A 314 12.98 -29.28 4.45
C HIS A 314 11.63 -28.75 4.97
N GLY A 315 10.61 -28.63 4.11
CA GLY A 315 9.25 -28.35 4.58
C GLY A 315 8.77 -29.39 5.60
N ARG A 316 7.73 -29.08 6.38
CA ARG A 316 7.24 -29.92 7.51
C ARG A 316 7.02 -31.39 7.10
N THR A 317 6.46 -31.61 5.91
CA THR A 317 6.14 -32.95 5.37
C THR A 317 6.70 -33.19 3.96
N ARG A 318 7.10 -32.13 3.24
CA ARG A 318 7.50 -32.17 1.82
C ARG A 318 8.99 -31.87 1.67
N ARG A 319 9.65 -32.57 0.74
CA ARG A 319 11.05 -32.29 0.37
C ARG A 319 11.10 -31.28 -0.78
N TYR A 320 12.06 -30.37 -0.73
CA TYR A 320 12.29 -29.45 -1.84
C TYR A 320 13.01 -30.14 -3.00
N MET A 321 13.84 -31.12 -2.70
CA MET A 321 14.63 -31.87 -3.68
C MET A 321 14.75 -33.35 -3.29
N SER A 322 14.63 -34.26 -4.27
CA SER A 322 14.86 -35.71 -4.10
C SER A 322 15.30 -36.37 -5.41
N LYS A 323 15.84 -37.60 -5.32
CA LYS A 323 16.17 -38.46 -6.46
C LYS A 323 14.92 -39.03 -7.15
N THR A 324 13.81 -39.13 -6.42
CA THR A 324 12.55 -39.66 -6.92
C THR A 324 11.42 -38.65 -6.67
N PRO A 325 10.47 -38.49 -7.62
CA PRO A 325 9.37 -37.55 -7.46
C PRO A 325 8.48 -37.89 -6.26
N ASP A 326 8.30 -39.18 -5.94
CA ASP A 326 7.42 -39.65 -4.85
C ASP A 326 7.85 -39.17 -3.45
N GLU A 327 9.14 -38.86 -3.26
CA GLU A 327 9.66 -38.34 -2.01
C GLU A 327 9.48 -36.82 -1.87
N LEU A 328 9.20 -36.10 -2.96
CA LEU A 328 8.92 -34.67 -2.90
C LEU A 328 7.59 -34.41 -2.19
N TYR A 329 6.59 -35.24 -2.48
CA TYR A 329 5.23 -35.16 -1.93
C TYR A 329 4.80 -36.53 -1.35
N PRO A 330 5.30 -36.91 -0.16
CA PRO A 330 4.93 -38.18 0.46
C PRO A 330 3.41 -38.33 0.61
N GLY A 331 2.86 -39.44 0.12
CA GLY A 331 1.42 -39.74 0.18
C GLY A 331 0.54 -39.00 -0.83
N ARG A 332 1.13 -38.24 -1.78
CA ARG A 332 0.41 -37.36 -2.71
C ARG A 332 0.86 -37.51 -4.16
N PRO A 333 0.45 -38.60 -4.84
CA PRO A 333 0.90 -38.92 -6.21
C PRO A 333 0.37 -37.95 -7.27
N ASP A 334 -0.71 -37.23 -6.98
CA ASP A 334 -1.27 -36.13 -7.77
C ASP A 334 -0.26 -34.98 -7.90
N LEU A 335 0.24 -34.48 -6.77
CA LEU A 335 1.22 -33.39 -6.73
C LEU A 335 2.57 -33.82 -7.32
N CYS A 336 2.95 -35.08 -7.15
CA CYS A 336 4.16 -35.63 -7.78
C CYS A 336 4.11 -35.49 -9.32
N ARG A 337 2.95 -35.68 -9.94
CA ARG A 337 2.80 -35.63 -11.41
C ARG A 337 2.79 -34.20 -11.94
N GLU A 338 2.09 -33.30 -11.24
CA GLU A 338 1.85 -31.93 -11.75
C GLU A 338 2.92 -30.92 -11.32
N HIS A 339 3.61 -31.18 -10.21
CA HIS A 339 4.48 -30.19 -9.57
C HIS A 339 5.88 -30.71 -9.23
N SER A 340 6.34 -31.74 -9.93
CA SER A 340 7.74 -32.20 -9.88
C SER A 340 8.42 -31.90 -11.21
N THR A 341 9.54 -31.18 -11.16
CA THR A 341 10.38 -30.92 -12.35
C THR A 341 11.72 -31.61 -12.21
N LYS A 342 12.17 -32.28 -13.27
CA LYS A 342 13.49 -32.93 -13.31
C LYS A 342 14.55 -31.94 -13.78
N LEU A 343 15.60 -31.77 -12.99
CA LEU A 343 16.78 -30.98 -13.33
C LEU A 343 17.74 -31.77 -14.22
N LYS A 344 18.64 -31.07 -14.93
CA LYS A 344 19.72 -31.69 -15.74
C LYS A 344 20.65 -32.60 -14.93
N SER A 345 20.81 -32.33 -13.63
CA SER A 345 21.58 -33.16 -12.70
C SER A 345 20.93 -34.51 -12.38
N GLY A 346 19.71 -34.76 -12.87
CA GLY A 346 18.95 -35.99 -12.59
C GLY A 346 18.09 -35.93 -11.33
N TRP A 347 18.21 -34.86 -10.53
CA TRP A 347 17.41 -34.60 -9.33
C TRP A 347 16.06 -34.00 -9.68
N TRP A 348 15.07 -34.25 -8.83
CA TRP A 348 13.73 -33.66 -8.92
C TRP A 348 13.58 -32.52 -7.92
N ILE A 349 12.90 -31.46 -8.32
CA ILE A 349 12.55 -30.30 -7.49
C ILE A 349 11.03 -30.13 -7.43
N SER A 350 10.49 -29.78 -6.25
CA SER A 350 9.08 -29.45 -6.08
C SER A 350 8.79 -28.02 -6.51
N THR A 351 7.70 -27.79 -7.26
CA THR A 351 7.37 -26.48 -7.86
C THR A 351 6.08 -25.86 -7.35
N ASN A 352 5.32 -26.55 -6.50
CA ASN A 352 4.11 -26.01 -5.85
C ASN A 352 4.48 -25.24 -4.56
N HIS A 353 5.01 -24.02 -4.71
CA HIS A 353 5.42 -23.16 -3.61
C HIS A 353 5.02 -21.71 -3.86
N SER A 354 4.67 -20.97 -2.80
CA SER A 354 4.45 -19.52 -2.90
C SER A 354 5.74 -18.76 -3.18
N ARG A 355 5.66 -17.54 -3.73
CA ARG A 355 6.84 -16.70 -4.03
C ARG A 355 7.76 -16.49 -2.82
N ALA A 356 7.19 -16.23 -1.65
CA ALA A 356 7.95 -16.07 -0.41
C ALA A 356 8.65 -17.36 0.04
N THR A 357 8.06 -18.53 -0.23
CA THR A 357 8.70 -19.82 0.03
C THR A 357 9.82 -20.09 -0.98
N ILE A 358 9.60 -19.78 -2.26
CA ILE A 358 10.63 -19.88 -3.31
C ILE A 358 11.87 -19.05 -2.94
N GLY A 359 11.68 -17.81 -2.49
CA GLY A 359 12.78 -16.96 -2.01
C GLY A 359 13.59 -17.62 -0.90
N ARG A 360 12.92 -18.18 0.12
CA ARG A 360 13.56 -18.91 1.22
C ARG A 360 14.28 -20.19 0.76
N ILE A 361 13.71 -20.92 -0.21
CA ILE A 361 14.35 -22.12 -0.78
C ILE A 361 15.66 -21.74 -1.48
N ILE A 362 15.66 -20.66 -2.27
CA ILE A 362 16.86 -20.18 -2.97
C ILE A 362 17.91 -19.67 -1.96
N GLU A 363 17.49 -18.97 -0.91
CA GLU A 363 18.38 -18.54 0.16
C GLU A 363 19.07 -19.72 0.86
N MET A 364 18.32 -20.78 1.20
CA MET A 364 18.90 -22.02 1.73
C MET A 364 19.90 -22.64 0.76
N ALA A 365 19.59 -22.64 -0.54
CA ALA A 365 20.50 -23.17 -1.55
C ALA A 365 21.81 -22.37 -1.61
N CYS A 366 21.74 -21.04 -1.50
CA CYS A 366 22.93 -20.18 -1.41
C CYS A 366 23.79 -20.54 -0.20
N ASN A 367 23.17 -20.74 0.97
CA ASN A 367 23.88 -21.13 2.18
C ASN A 367 24.61 -22.48 2.04
N VAL A 368 24.01 -23.44 1.33
CA VAL A 368 24.67 -24.73 1.04
C VAL A 368 25.90 -24.54 0.15
N VAL A 369 25.85 -23.65 -0.84
CA VAL A 369 27.00 -23.42 -1.75
C VAL A 369 28.01 -22.41 -1.17
N GLY A 370 27.70 -21.77 -0.05
CA GLY A 370 28.55 -20.76 0.58
C GLY A 370 28.47 -19.39 -0.10
N LEU A 371 27.36 -19.09 -0.77
CA LEU A 371 27.07 -17.80 -1.39
C LEU A 371 26.18 -16.94 -0.49
N ARG A 372 26.38 -15.62 -0.53
CA ARG A 372 25.52 -14.67 0.20
C ARG A 372 24.31 -14.29 -0.67
N PHE A 373 23.13 -14.65 -0.19
CA PHE A 373 21.88 -14.22 -0.78
C PHE A 373 21.75 -12.68 -0.69
N GLY A 374 21.37 -12.03 -1.80
CA GLY A 374 21.28 -10.57 -1.91
C GLY A 374 22.59 -9.86 -2.25
N SER A 375 23.71 -10.57 -2.38
CA SER A 375 24.98 -9.99 -2.87
C SER A 375 25.57 -10.81 -4.00
N ASP A 376 25.85 -12.09 -3.74
CA ASP A 376 26.49 -12.99 -4.71
C ASP A 376 25.44 -13.64 -5.63
N LEU A 377 24.23 -13.84 -5.09
CA LEU A 377 23.04 -14.23 -5.85
C LEU A 377 21.89 -13.27 -5.49
N ILE A 378 21.41 -12.51 -6.47
CA ILE A 378 20.33 -11.50 -6.30
C ILE A 378 19.12 -11.95 -7.10
N VAL A 379 17.95 -12.03 -6.46
CA VAL A 379 16.73 -12.57 -7.09
C VAL A 379 15.64 -11.51 -7.16
N ASN A 380 14.97 -11.43 -8.31
CA ASN A 380 13.70 -10.73 -8.49
C ASN A 380 12.63 -11.76 -8.90
N LEU A 381 11.71 -12.07 -8.00
CA LEU A 381 10.63 -13.06 -8.24
C LEU A 381 9.34 -12.43 -8.83
N GLY A 382 9.35 -11.11 -9.09
CA GLY A 382 8.18 -10.34 -9.50
C GLY A 382 7.21 -10.05 -8.34
N ASP A 383 6.31 -9.10 -8.57
CA ASP A 383 5.21 -8.77 -7.65
C ASP A 383 4.14 -9.88 -7.58
#